data_AF-A0A372NUQ3-F1
#
_entry.id   AF-A0A372NUQ3-F1
#
_cell.length_a   1.000
_cell.length_b   1.000
_cell.length_c   1.000
_cell.angle_alpha   90.00
_cell.angle_beta   90.00
_cell.angle_gamma   90.00
#
_symmetry.space_group_name_H-M   'P 1'
#
loop_
_entity.id
_entity.type
_entity.pdbx_description
1 polymer ?
#
loop_
_entity_poly.entity_id
_entity_poly.type
_entity_poly.pdbx_seq_one_letter_code
_entity_poly.pdbx_strand_id
1 'polypeptide(L)'
;MTDLNEFECEMLDALLEAFGVPDSLTRDQVMILFDGDEAAAFAMIQILLREGLIKVTGEHGPYDIPQKLILKPKGEKLLKSGGFVALYNKEQQKPVEVGGTLAKLQQQNMRLQNLKLSNESRIRDLEKTISQSQLKLYLSWAAAIVALIIGFLLGKFI
;
A
#
# COMPACT_ATOMS: atom_id res chain seq x y z
N MET A 1 -9.18 0.23 14.56
CA MET A 1 -8.49 -1.06 14.63
C MET A 1 -7.34 -0.99 13.66
N THR A 2 -6.16 -1.38 14.11
CA THR A 2 -4.90 -1.23 13.38
C THR A 2 -4.89 -2.04 12.09
N ASP A 3 -4.11 -1.59 11.11
CA ASP A 3 -3.74 -2.31 9.89
C ASP A 3 -2.91 -3.57 10.22
N LEU A 4 -3.47 -4.47 11.03
CA LEU A 4 -2.87 -5.77 11.33
C LEU A 4 -3.27 -6.74 10.22
N ASN A 5 -2.28 -7.45 9.69
CA ASN A 5 -2.54 -8.54 8.76
C ASN A 5 -3.01 -9.80 9.52
N GLU A 6 -3.46 -10.81 8.77
CA GLU A 6 -3.95 -12.07 9.34
C GLU A 6 -2.89 -12.78 10.18
N PHE A 7 -1.64 -12.81 9.70
CA PHE A 7 -0.51 -13.42 10.41
C PHE A 7 -0.20 -12.72 11.74
N GLU A 8 -0.23 -11.39 11.78
CA GLU A 8 -0.05 -10.61 13.02
C GLU A 8 -1.19 -10.89 14.01
N CYS A 9 -2.42 -11.08 13.51
CA CYS A 9 -3.55 -11.47 14.35
C CYS A 9 -3.35 -12.87 14.94
N GLU A 10 -2.89 -13.84 14.14
CA GLU A 10 -2.56 -15.18 14.61
C GLU A 10 -1.45 -15.16 15.65
N MET A 11 -0.39 -14.38 15.44
CA MET A 11 0.71 -14.22 16.40
C MET A 11 0.24 -13.60 17.73
N LEU A 12 -0.64 -12.60 17.67
CA LEU A 12 -1.21 -11.98 18.87
C LEU A 12 -2.10 -12.96 19.64
N ASP A 13 -2.88 -13.77 18.94
CA ASP A 13 -3.69 -14.81 19.55
C ASP A 13 -2.82 -15.91 20.17
N ALA A 14 -1.79 -16.39 19.47
CA ALA A 14 -0.82 -17.35 20.02
C ALA A 14 -0.11 -16.81 21.26
N LEU A 15 0.28 -15.53 21.26
CA LEU A 15 0.86 -14.87 22.44
C LEU A 15 -0.13 -14.75 23.60
N LEU A 16 -1.39 -14.41 23.33
CA LEU A 16 -2.42 -14.37 24.36
C LEU A 16 -2.72 -15.76 24.92
N GLU A 17 -2.75 -16.79 24.08
CA GLU A 17 -2.95 -18.19 24.49
C GLU A 17 -1.79 -18.71 25.33
N ALA A 18 -0.55 -18.29 25.03
CA ALA A 18 0.64 -18.66 25.78
C ALA A 18 0.57 -18.22 27.26
N PHE A 19 -0.23 -17.22 27.62
CA PHE A 19 -0.46 -16.88 29.03
C PHE A 19 -1.16 -18.01 29.79
N GLY A 20 -2.02 -18.83 29.17
CA GLY A 20 -2.60 -20.04 29.76
C GLY A 20 -2.89 -19.98 31.27
N VAL A 21 -2.39 -20.99 32.01
CA VAL A 21 -2.32 -20.97 33.48
C VAL A 21 -0.86 -21.28 33.83
N PRO A 22 -0.07 -20.33 34.36
CA PRO A 22 -0.42 -19.09 35.06
C PRO A 22 -0.58 -17.85 34.16
N ASP A 23 -1.49 -16.92 34.51
CA ASP A 23 -1.80 -15.62 33.82
C ASP A 23 -0.62 -14.62 33.67
N SER A 24 0.62 -15.09 33.65
CA SER A 24 1.81 -14.29 33.48
C SER A 24 2.86 -15.00 32.64
N LEU A 25 3.52 -14.23 31.77
CA LEU A 25 4.65 -14.67 30.98
C LEU A 25 5.90 -13.92 31.40
N THR A 26 7.01 -14.64 31.54
CA THR A 26 8.35 -14.04 31.69
C THR A 26 8.95 -13.75 30.31
N ARG A 27 9.96 -12.88 30.28
CA ARG A 27 10.71 -12.60 29.05
C ARG A 27 11.21 -13.86 28.36
N ASP A 28 11.82 -14.79 29.10
CA ASP A 28 12.36 -16.02 28.52
C ASP A 28 11.29 -16.87 27.82
N GLN A 29 10.08 -16.93 28.41
CA GLN A 29 8.95 -17.63 27.81
C GLN A 29 8.46 -16.95 26.53
N VAL A 30 8.43 -15.61 26.53
CA VAL A 30 8.12 -14.85 25.31
C VAL A 30 9.18 -15.10 24.24
N MET A 31 10.47 -15.05 24.60
CA MET A 31 11.55 -15.27 23.63
C MET A 31 11.52 -16.68 23.03
N ILE A 32 11.12 -17.69 23.80
CA ILE A 32 10.91 -19.05 23.29
C ILE A 32 9.74 -19.08 22.29
N LEU A 33 8.65 -18.35 22.54
CA LEU A 33 7.49 -18.31 21.65
C LEU A 33 7.82 -17.68 20.29
N PHE A 34 8.77 -16.74 20.27
CA PHE A 34 9.17 -16.01 19.07
C PHE A 34 10.50 -16.52 18.48
N ASP A 35 10.96 -17.73 18.84
CA ASP A 35 12.21 -18.33 18.35
C ASP A 35 13.44 -17.42 18.48
N GLY A 36 13.47 -16.56 19.51
CA GLY A 36 14.56 -15.61 19.74
C GLY A 36 14.42 -14.27 19.01
N ASP A 37 13.36 -14.03 18.25
CA ASP A 37 13.10 -12.74 17.59
C ASP A 37 12.54 -11.70 18.57
N GLU A 38 13.44 -10.94 19.18
CA GLU A 38 13.10 -9.87 20.14
C GLU A 38 12.30 -8.74 19.50
N ALA A 39 12.54 -8.41 18.23
CA ALA A 39 11.86 -7.32 17.55
C ALA A 39 10.39 -7.65 17.28
N ALA A 40 10.12 -8.87 16.79
CA ALA A 40 8.76 -9.36 16.58
C ALA A 40 8.00 -9.48 17.91
N ALA A 41 8.62 -10.07 18.93
CA ALA A 41 8.04 -10.19 20.26
C ALA A 41 7.68 -8.82 20.86
N PHE A 42 8.61 -7.87 20.78
CA PHE A 42 8.40 -6.51 21.26
C PHE A 42 7.24 -5.82 20.54
N ALA A 43 7.17 -5.91 19.22
CA ALA A 43 6.07 -5.31 18.44
C ALA A 43 4.70 -5.84 18.88
N MET A 44 4.57 -7.17 19.06
CA MET A 44 3.33 -7.79 19.50
C MET A 44 2.96 -7.38 20.94
N ILE A 45 3.94 -7.32 21.85
CA ILE A 45 3.72 -6.86 23.23
C ILE A 45 3.24 -5.41 23.26
N GLN A 46 3.82 -4.52 22.46
CA GLN A 46 3.41 -3.12 22.40
C GLN A 46 1.96 -2.98 21.92
N ILE A 47 1.54 -3.80 20.96
CA ILE A 47 0.14 -3.85 20.51
C ILE A 47 -0.77 -4.29 21.67
N LEU A 48 -0.44 -5.37 22.37
CA LEU A 48 -1.23 -5.86 23.50
C LEU A 48 -1.28 -4.86 24.68
N LEU A 49 -0.20 -4.11 24.91
CA LEU A 49 -0.15 -3.05 25.92
C LEU A 49 -1.03 -1.85 25.53
N ARG A 50 -0.94 -1.40 24.27
CA ARG A 50 -1.76 -0.31 23.73
C ARG A 50 -3.25 -0.64 23.81
N GLU A 51 -3.62 -1.88 23.47
CA GLU A 51 -5.01 -2.36 23.57
C GLU A 51 -5.45 -2.64 25.03
N GLY A 52 -4.51 -2.55 25.98
CA GLY A 52 -4.77 -2.74 27.40
C GLY A 52 -5.15 -4.18 27.75
N LEU A 53 -4.66 -5.16 27.00
CA LEU A 53 -4.93 -6.59 27.19
C LEU A 53 -3.95 -7.23 28.18
N ILE A 54 -2.76 -6.65 28.30
CA ILE A 54 -1.74 -7.06 29.26
C ILE A 54 -1.28 -5.86 30.12
N LYS A 55 -0.58 -6.14 31.22
CA LYS A 55 0.20 -5.17 32.00
C LYS A 55 1.62 -5.66 32.18
N VAL A 56 2.54 -4.71 32.28
CA VAL A 56 3.92 -4.97 32.70
C VAL A 56 3.99 -4.93 34.23
N THR A 57 4.77 -5.84 34.82
CA THR A 57 5.14 -5.79 36.23
C THR A 57 6.62 -6.11 36.39
N GLY A 58 7.31 -5.41 37.29
CA GLY A 58 8.74 -5.60 37.54
C GLY A 58 9.57 -4.37 37.15
N GLU A 59 10.87 -4.41 37.48
CA GLU A 59 11.80 -3.36 37.10
C GLU A 59 12.02 -3.37 35.58
N HIS A 60 12.09 -2.17 34.99
CA HIS A 60 12.58 -2.03 33.62
C HIS A 60 14.07 -2.36 33.65
N GLY A 61 14.42 -3.57 33.21
CA GLY A 61 15.81 -3.94 32.95
C GLY A 61 16.38 -3.18 31.74
N PRO A 62 17.62 -3.48 31.33
CA PRO A 62 18.27 -2.86 30.17
C PRO A 62 17.74 -3.37 28.82
N TYR A 63 16.56 -3.98 28.79
CA TYR A 63 16.05 -4.76 27.67
C TYR A 63 14.72 -4.20 27.17
N ASP A 64 14.46 -4.36 25.87
CA ASP A 64 13.24 -3.83 25.23
C ASP A 64 11.99 -4.61 25.66
N ILE A 65 12.11 -5.94 25.84
CA ILE A 65 11.00 -6.76 26.36
C ILE A 65 10.93 -6.66 27.89
N PRO A 66 9.75 -6.34 28.47
CA PRO A 66 9.59 -6.28 29.91
C PRO A 66 9.82 -7.62 30.60
N GLN A 67 10.36 -7.59 31.84
CA GLN A 67 10.70 -8.81 32.60
C GLN A 67 9.52 -9.75 32.82
N LYS A 68 8.34 -9.20 33.12
CA LYS A 68 7.13 -9.97 33.36
C LYS A 68 5.89 -9.26 32.84
N LEU A 69 5.09 -10.01 32.11
CA LEU A 69 3.80 -9.61 31.58
C LEU A 69 2.71 -10.33 32.37
N ILE A 70 1.59 -9.67 32.60
CA ILE A 70 0.42 -10.25 33.25
C ILE A 70 -0.80 -10.02 32.36
N LEU A 71 -1.55 -11.09 32.11
CA LEU A 71 -2.80 -11.05 31.37
C LEU A 71 -3.86 -10.29 32.18
N LYS A 72 -4.57 -9.37 31.52
CA LYS A 72 -5.74 -8.72 32.13
C LYS A 72 -7.01 -9.51 31.77
N PRO A 73 -8.08 -9.38 32.59
CA PRO A 73 -9.38 -9.98 32.27
C PRO A 73 -9.94 -9.58 30.90
N LYS A 74 -9.53 -8.43 30.36
CA LYS A 74 -9.89 -7.98 29.00
C LYS A 74 -9.28 -8.88 27.92
N GLY A 75 -8.03 -9.31 28.08
CA GLY A 75 -7.35 -10.25 27.16
C GLY A 75 -8.01 -11.63 27.18
N GLU A 76 -8.33 -12.14 28.37
CA GLU A 76 -9.02 -13.43 28.51
C GLU A 76 -10.42 -13.41 27.86
N LYS A 77 -11.18 -12.32 28.04
CA LYS A 77 -12.47 -12.14 27.37
C LYS A 77 -12.33 -12.07 25.85
N LEU A 78 -11.25 -11.46 25.35
CA LEU A 78 -10.98 -11.36 23.92
C LEU A 78 -10.74 -12.75 23.32
N LEU A 79 -9.87 -13.57 23.92
CA LEU A 79 -9.65 -14.95 23.51
C LEU A 79 -10.96 -15.75 23.50
N LYS A 80 -11.78 -15.65 24.56
CA LYS A 80 -13.09 -16.33 24.62
C LYS A 80 -14.07 -15.88 23.53
N SER A 81 -13.86 -14.70 22.94
CA SER A 81 -14.67 -14.19 21.83
C SER A 81 -14.15 -14.55 20.44
N GLY A 82 -13.08 -15.37 20.37
CA GLY A 82 -12.44 -15.83 19.14
C GLY A 82 -11.16 -15.06 18.77
N GLY A 83 -10.62 -14.25 19.67
CA GLY A 83 -9.33 -13.58 19.48
C GLY A 83 -9.34 -12.43 18.47
N PHE A 84 -8.13 -12.00 18.10
CA PHE A 84 -7.86 -11.03 17.05
C PHE A 84 -8.26 -11.57 15.67
N VAL A 85 -8.08 -12.87 15.40
CA VAL A 85 -8.48 -13.49 14.14
C VAL A 85 -9.99 -13.40 13.93
N ALA A 86 -10.83 -13.64 14.95
CA ALA A 86 -12.28 -13.47 14.81
C ALA A 86 -12.69 -12.01 14.63
N LEU A 87 -11.98 -11.06 15.25
CA LEU A 87 -12.21 -9.64 15.02
C LEU A 87 -11.87 -9.23 13.59
N TYR A 88 -10.71 -9.66 13.09
CA TYR A 88 -10.26 -9.44 11.73
C TYR A 88 -11.25 -10.02 10.71
N ASN A 89 -11.67 -11.28 10.92
CA ASN A 89 -12.67 -11.92 10.08
C ASN A 89 -14.03 -11.20 10.11
N LYS A 90 -14.46 -10.70 11.27
CA LYS A 90 -15.68 -9.88 11.37
C LYS A 90 -15.53 -8.54 10.66
N GLU A 91 -14.36 -7.92 10.68
CA GLU A 91 -14.10 -6.68 9.93
C GLU A 91 -14.06 -6.92 8.43
N GLN A 92 -13.51 -8.05 7.97
CA GLN A 92 -13.57 -8.46 6.57
C GLN A 92 -14.97 -8.84 6.11
N GLN A 93 -15.76 -9.49 6.98
CA GLN A 93 -17.13 -9.92 6.69
C GLN A 93 -18.16 -8.80 6.83
N LYS A 94 -17.83 -7.69 7.50
CA LYS A 94 -18.68 -6.50 7.42
C LYS A 94 -18.77 -6.15 5.93
N PRO A 95 -19.97 -6.14 5.34
CA PRO A 95 -20.11 -5.62 4.00
C PRO A 95 -19.61 -4.19 4.07
N VAL A 96 -18.44 -3.94 3.47
CA VAL A 96 -17.95 -2.59 3.21
C VAL A 96 -19.17 -1.82 2.75
N GLU A 97 -19.54 -0.71 3.39
CA GLU A 97 -20.73 0.05 3.00
C GLU A 97 -20.58 0.44 1.51
N VAL A 98 -21.13 -0.41 0.63
CA VAL A 98 -20.74 -0.49 -0.79
C VAL A 98 -21.17 0.77 -1.52
N GLY A 99 -22.12 1.54 -0.96
CA GLY A 99 -22.59 2.78 -1.55
C GLY A 99 -21.50 3.86 -1.69
N GLY A 100 -20.63 4.04 -0.69
CA GLY A 100 -19.65 5.13 -0.70
C GLY A 100 -18.40 4.81 -1.51
N THR A 101 -17.86 3.61 -1.33
CA THR A 101 -16.57 3.21 -1.94
C THR A 101 -16.74 2.78 -3.39
N LEU A 102 -17.83 2.08 -3.73
CA LEU A 102 -18.12 1.73 -5.12
C LEU A 102 -18.43 2.98 -5.96
N ALA A 103 -19.19 3.94 -5.40
CA ALA A 103 -19.45 5.22 -6.07
C ALA A 103 -18.16 6.01 -6.31
N LYS A 104 -17.25 6.06 -5.33
CA LYS A 104 -15.94 6.69 -5.49
C LYS A 104 -15.09 5.99 -6.55
N LEU A 105 -15.05 4.66 -6.56
CA LEU A 105 -14.33 3.88 -7.58
C LEU A 105 -14.93 4.06 -8.97
N GLN A 106 -16.26 4.09 -9.09
CA GLN A 106 -16.95 4.34 -10.35
C GLN A 106 -16.69 5.77 -10.85
N GLN A 107 -16.71 6.76 -9.95
CA GLN A 107 -16.37 8.15 -10.25
C GLN A 107 -14.90 8.28 -10.69
N GLN A 108 -13.98 7.58 -10.03
CA GLN A 108 -12.56 7.55 -10.40
C GLN A 108 -12.35 6.89 -11.77
N ASN A 109 -13.03 5.78 -12.06
CA ASN A 109 -12.98 5.12 -13.36
C ASN A 109 -13.50 6.02 -14.49
N MET A 110 -14.63 6.70 -14.29
CA MET A 110 -15.14 7.67 -15.28
C MET A 110 -14.16 8.82 -15.50
N ARG A 111 -13.53 9.33 -14.42
CA ARG A 111 -12.52 10.39 -14.53
C ARG A 111 -11.29 9.93 -15.31
N LEU A 112 -10.80 8.72 -15.04
CA LEU A 112 -9.67 8.13 -15.74
C LEU A 112 -9.98 7.89 -17.22
N GLN A 113 -11.18 7.42 -17.53
CA GLN A 113 -11.61 7.22 -18.92
C GLN A 113 -11.68 8.55 -19.68
N ASN A 114 -12.21 9.61 -19.07
CA ASN A 114 -12.22 10.95 -19.67
C ASN A 114 -10.80 11.51 -19.86
N LEU A 115 -9.91 11.32 -18.89
CA LEU A 115 -8.49 11.71 -19.03
C LEU A 115 -7.82 10.95 -20.17
N LYS A 116 -8.09 9.65 -20.32
CA LYS A 116 -7.57 8.84 -21.41
C LYS A 116 -8.06 9.35 -22.77
N LEU A 117 -9.36 9.57 -22.92
CA LEU A 117 -9.95 10.14 -24.14
C LEU A 117 -9.39 11.52 -24.47
N SER A 118 -9.22 12.38 -23.46
CA SER A 118 -8.61 13.70 -23.63
C SER A 118 -7.16 13.60 -24.09
N ASN A 119 -6.37 12.69 -23.51
CA ASN A 119 -4.98 12.50 -23.89
C ASN A 119 -4.86 11.93 -25.31
N GLU A 120 -5.69 10.96 -25.68
CA GLU A 120 -5.76 10.43 -27.05
C GLU A 120 -6.14 11.51 -28.07
N SER A 121 -7.06 12.42 -27.73
CA SER A 121 -7.36 13.58 -28.58
C SER A 121 -6.15 14.50 -28.75
N ARG A 122 -5.46 14.84 -27.65
CA ARG A 122 -4.28 15.70 -27.69
C ARG A 122 -3.15 15.08 -28.52
N ILE A 123 -2.95 13.77 -28.41
CA ILE A 123 -1.96 13.03 -29.22
C ILE A 123 -2.30 13.16 -30.69
N ARG A 124 -3.56 12.92 -31.08
CA ARG A 124 -4.00 13.07 -32.49
C ARG A 124 -3.82 14.49 -33.02
N ASP A 125 -4.09 15.51 -32.21
CA ASP A 125 -3.91 16.91 -32.60
C ASP A 125 -2.43 17.27 -32.75
N LEU A 126 -1.57 16.76 -31.87
CA LEU A 126 -0.11 16.91 -31.98
C LEU A 126 0.43 16.20 -33.23
N GLU A 127 -0.02 14.98 -33.53
CA GLU A 127 0.34 14.24 -34.76
C GLU A 127 -0.07 15.00 -36.03
N LYS A 128 -1.27 15.60 -36.05
CA LYS A 128 -1.70 16.47 -37.15
C LYS A 128 -0.81 17.70 -37.29
N THR A 129 -0.43 18.31 -36.18
CA THR A 129 0.46 19.48 -36.21
C THR A 129 1.86 19.13 -36.72
N ILE A 130 2.38 17.97 -36.31
CA ILE A 130 3.69 17.46 -36.75
C ILE A 130 3.64 17.15 -38.26
N SER A 131 2.64 16.42 -38.73
CA SER A 131 2.49 16.07 -40.15
C SER A 131 2.32 17.31 -41.03
N GLN A 132 1.54 18.30 -40.62
CA GLN A 132 1.43 19.58 -41.33
C GLN A 132 2.75 20.33 -41.39
N SER A 133 3.53 20.31 -40.31
CA SER A 133 4.84 20.96 -40.25
C SER A 133 5.86 20.25 -41.14
N GLN A 134 5.88 18.92 -41.14
CA GLN A 134 6.71 18.11 -42.03
C GLN A 134 6.34 18.32 -43.50
N LEU A 135 5.05 18.41 -43.83
CA LEU A 135 4.59 18.63 -45.20
C LEU A 135 5.02 20.00 -45.74
N LYS A 136 4.97 21.05 -44.92
CA LYS A 136 5.50 22.39 -45.27
C LYS A 136 7.02 22.35 -45.50
N LEU A 137 7.77 21.68 -44.64
CA LEU A 137 9.22 21.52 -44.80
C LEU A 137 9.55 20.78 -46.09
N TYR A 138 8.86 19.67 -46.37
CA TYR A 138 9.06 18.91 -47.61
C TYR A 138 8.77 19.75 -48.86
N LEU A 139 7.65 20.48 -48.89
CA LEU A 139 7.33 21.41 -49.97
C LEU A 139 8.40 22.48 -50.15
N SER A 140 8.93 23.05 -49.07
CA SER A 140 9.99 24.07 -49.13
C SER A 140 11.30 23.53 -49.69
N TRP A 141 11.71 22.33 -49.30
CA TRP A 141 12.90 21.65 -49.84
C TRP A 141 12.71 21.29 -51.32
N ALA A 142 11.54 20.79 -51.69
CA ALA A 142 11.21 20.49 -53.08
C ALA A 142 11.28 21.76 -53.95
N ALA A 143 10.71 22.88 -53.49
CA ALA A 143 10.77 24.15 -54.20
C ALA A 143 12.21 24.68 -54.33
N ALA A 144 13.04 24.54 -53.30
CA ALA A 144 14.45 24.94 -53.35
C ALA A 144 15.25 24.12 -54.37
N ILE A 145 15.03 22.80 -54.43
CA ILE A 145 15.66 21.92 -55.43
C ILE A 145 15.24 22.32 -56.85
N VAL A 146 13.95 22.55 -57.07
CA VAL A 146 13.43 22.98 -58.38
C VAL A 146 14.04 24.32 -58.80
N ALA A 147 14.11 25.29 -57.89
CA ALA A 147 14.73 26.59 -58.15
C ALA A 147 16.23 26.47 -58.51
N LEU A 148 16.98 25.60 -57.83
CA LEU A 148 18.39 25.33 -58.14
C LEU A 148 18.57 24.71 -59.52
N ILE A 149 17.72 23.75 -59.90
CA ILE A 149 17.76 23.13 -61.24
C ILE A 149 17.48 24.17 -62.33
N ILE A 150 16.45 24.99 -62.15
CA ILE A 150 16.10 26.06 -63.10
C ILE A 150 17.24 27.08 -63.21
N GLY A 151 17.79 27.52 -62.07
CA GLY A 151 18.92 28.45 -62.05
C GLY A 151 20.17 27.90 -62.74
N PHE A 152 20.48 26.62 -62.55
CA PHE A 152 21.59 25.96 -63.23
C PHE A 152 21.39 25.87 -64.75
N LEU A 153 20.18 25.55 -65.20
CA LEU A 153 19.86 25.47 -66.63
C LEU A 153 19.93 26.85 -67.30
N LEU A 154 19.43 27.90 -66.65
CA LEU A 154 19.50 29.28 -67.15
C LEU A 154 20.94 29.78 -67.17
N GLY A 155 21.73 29.51 -66.12
CA GLY A 155 23.14 29.90 -66.06
C GLY A 155 24.05 29.16 -67.05
N LYS A 156 23.62 28.00 -67.57
CA LYS A 156 24.33 27.27 -68.63
C LYS A 156 24.01 27.80 -70.04
N PHE A 157 22.88 28.50 -70.21
CA PHE A 157 22.41 29.02 -71.50
C PHE A 157 22.83 30.48 -71.76
N ILE A 158 23.32 31.18 -70.75
CA ILE A 158 23.91 32.53 -70.80
C ILE A 158 25.43 32.40 -70.85
#